data_AF-A0A1S6KZI1-F1
#
_entry.id   AF-A0A1S6KZI1-F1
#
_cell.length_a   1.000
_cell.length_b   1.000
_cell.length_c   1.000
_cell.angle_alpha   90.00
_cell.angle_beta   90.00
_cell.angle_gamma   90.00
#
_symmetry.space_group_name_H-M   'P 1'
#
loop_
_entity.id
_entity.type
_entity.pdbx_description
1 polymer ?
#
loop_
_entity_poly.entity_id
_entity_poly.type
_entity_poly.pdbx_seq_one_letter_code
_entity_poly.pdbx_strand_id
1 'polypeptide(L)'
;PAKPIKLKNIATRMETYDALHGIATQDTTCSQQACLASVMNTQILRSGTPRAKDEILRHAKDFLEQYFGSVRRSISTSMETRWAQVQSEVETTGTYQLTETELVYGAKLAWRNSARCIGRIQWSKLQVFDCRSVTTTTGMFEAICNHIKYSTNRGNIRS
;
A
#
# COMPACT_ATOMS: atom_id res chain seq x y z
N PRO A 1 -11.61 10.68 16.68
CA PRO A 1 -11.26 9.27 16.37
C PRO A 1 -12.55 8.45 16.27
N ALA A 2 -12.69 7.59 15.27
CA ALA A 2 -13.88 6.75 15.13
C ALA A 2 -14.02 5.81 16.33
N LYS A 3 -15.25 5.57 16.77
CA LYS A 3 -15.53 4.64 17.87
C LYS A 3 -15.18 3.22 17.42
N PRO A 4 -14.43 2.43 18.22
CA PRO A 4 -14.11 1.05 17.85
C PRO A 4 -15.37 0.22 17.59
N ILE A 5 -15.33 -0.59 16.53
CA ILE A 5 -16.43 -1.48 16.13
C ILE A 5 -16.17 -2.87 16.70
N LYS A 6 -17.17 -3.47 17.34
CA LYS A 6 -17.07 -4.82 17.90
C LYS A 6 -17.34 -5.87 16.84
N LEU A 7 -16.44 -6.84 16.72
CA LEU A 7 -16.56 -8.03 15.89
C LEU A 7 -16.67 -9.26 16.79
N LYS A 8 -17.53 -10.21 16.43
CA LYS A 8 -17.75 -11.44 17.20
C LYS A 8 -17.63 -12.66 16.31
N ASN A 9 -16.75 -13.59 16.70
CA ASN A 9 -16.77 -14.93 16.13
C ASN A 9 -17.94 -15.72 16.75
N ILE A 10 -18.89 -16.15 15.92
CA ILE A 10 -20.11 -16.82 16.40
C ILE A 10 -19.81 -18.21 16.99
N ALA A 11 -18.82 -18.92 16.43
CA ALA A 11 -18.46 -20.27 16.84
C ALA A 11 -17.64 -20.28 18.14
N THR A 12 -16.59 -19.46 18.24
CA THR A 12 -15.72 -19.42 19.43
C THR A 12 -16.17 -18.46 20.51
N ARG A 13 -17.18 -17.62 20.21
CA ARG A 13 -17.66 -16.50 21.05
C ARG A 13 -16.61 -15.42 21.34
N MET A 14 -15.41 -15.51 20.77
CA MET A 14 -14.37 -14.50 20.91
C MET A 14 -14.84 -13.16 20.32
N GLU A 15 -14.52 -12.08 21.02
CA GLU A 15 -14.80 -10.71 20.60
C GLU A 15 -13.48 -9.97 20.31
N THR A 16 -13.45 -9.20 19.23
CA THR A 16 -12.35 -8.30 18.87
C THR A 16 -12.90 -6.92 18.54
N TYR A 17 -12.06 -5.89 18.65
CA TYR A 17 -12.47 -4.51 18.46
C TYR A 17 -11.62 -3.87 17.37
N ASP A 18 -12.28 -3.42 16.30
CA ASP A 18 -11.64 -2.74 15.18
C ASP A 18 -11.61 -1.23 15.44
N ALA A 19 -10.42 -0.66 15.57
CA ALA A 19 -10.18 0.78 15.54
C ALA A 19 -9.54 1.26 14.22
N LEU A 20 -9.11 0.34 13.36
CA LEU A 20 -8.36 0.64 12.14
C LEU A 20 -9.26 1.20 11.04
N HIS A 21 -10.55 0.85 11.02
CA HIS A 21 -11.51 1.42 10.07
C HIS A 21 -11.59 2.96 10.16
N GLY A 22 -11.25 3.55 11.31
CA GLY A 22 -11.27 4.99 11.53
C GLY A 22 -10.23 5.78 10.72
N ILE A 23 -9.24 5.11 10.14
CA ILE A 23 -8.24 5.71 9.25
C ILE A 23 -8.41 5.29 7.79
N ALA A 24 -9.55 4.69 7.42
CA ALA A 24 -9.82 4.33 6.04
C ALA A 24 -9.88 5.59 5.16
N THR A 25 -9.10 5.60 4.08
CA THR A 25 -9.00 6.73 3.13
C THR A 25 -9.80 6.51 1.85
N GLN A 26 -10.36 5.32 1.67
CA GLN A 26 -11.13 4.94 0.49
C GLN A 26 -12.54 4.55 0.91
N ASP A 27 -13.52 5.15 0.24
CA ASP A 27 -14.92 4.79 0.41
C ASP A 27 -15.21 3.42 -0.19
N THR A 28 -16.08 2.67 0.48
CA THR A 28 -16.66 1.47 -0.10
C THR A 28 -17.72 1.84 -1.13
N THR A 29 -18.09 0.92 -2.02
CA THR A 29 -19.24 1.13 -2.92
C THR A 29 -20.59 1.01 -2.21
N CYS A 30 -20.63 0.67 -0.93
CA CYS A 30 -21.87 0.64 -0.16
C CYS A 30 -22.31 2.05 0.23
N SER A 31 -23.62 2.25 0.33
CA SER A 31 -24.24 3.46 0.88
C SER A 31 -25.05 3.15 2.14
N GLN A 32 -25.66 4.16 2.75
CA GLN A 32 -26.58 3.95 3.87
C GLN A 32 -27.85 3.20 3.46
N GLN A 33 -28.22 3.26 2.16
CA GLN A 33 -29.44 2.66 1.63
C GLN A 33 -29.21 1.28 1.02
N ALA A 34 -28.00 0.97 0.56
CA ALA A 34 -27.71 -0.28 -0.12
C ALA A 34 -26.29 -0.80 0.16
N CYS A 35 -26.19 -2.12 0.39
CA CYS A 35 -24.91 -2.82 0.48
C CYS A 35 -24.57 -3.44 -0.89
N LEU A 36 -23.44 -3.05 -1.46
CA LEU A 36 -22.93 -3.55 -2.75
C LEU A 36 -21.73 -4.49 -2.58
N ALA A 37 -21.56 -5.08 -1.41
CA ALA A 37 -20.37 -5.87 -1.07
C ALA A 37 -20.18 -7.13 -1.94
N SER A 38 -21.26 -7.68 -2.53
CA SER A 38 -21.21 -8.84 -3.42
C SER A 38 -20.85 -8.49 -4.87
N VAL A 39 -20.73 -7.21 -5.22
CA VAL A 39 -20.35 -6.77 -6.56
C VAL A 39 -18.85 -6.98 -6.76
N MET A 40 -18.49 -7.77 -7.79
CA MET A 40 -17.11 -8.21 -8.00
C MET A 40 -16.17 -7.11 -8.52
N ASN A 41 -16.63 -6.33 -9.49
CA ASN A 41 -15.83 -5.29 -10.14
C ASN A 41 -16.35 -3.89 -9.81
N THR A 42 -15.91 -3.38 -8.66
CA THR A 42 -16.25 -2.04 -8.16
C THR A 42 -15.10 -1.06 -8.35
N GLN A 43 -14.03 -1.46 -9.04
CA GLN A 43 -12.85 -0.61 -9.16
C GLN A 43 -13.14 0.55 -10.10
N ILE A 44 -13.04 1.75 -9.54
CA ILE A 44 -12.98 2.99 -10.29
C ILE A 44 -11.68 2.93 -11.10
N LEU A 45 -11.80 2.80 -12.43
CA LEU A 45 -10.69 2.99 -13.35
C LEU A 45 -10.04 4.34 -13.02
N ARG A 46 -8.80 4.32 -12.53
CA ARG A 46 -8.06 5.55 -12.31
C ARG A 46 -7.81 6.19 -13.68
N SER A 47 -8.26 7.44 -13.81
CA SER A 47 -7.98 8.29 -14.96
C SER A 47 -6.49 8.29 -15.29
N GLY A 48 -6.14 8.27 -16.58
CA GLY A 48 -4.76 8.43 -17.06
C GLY A 48 -4.18 9.83 -16.82
N THR A 49 -4.93 10.73 -16.17
CA THR A 49 -4.45 12.07 -15.81
C THR A 49 -3.59 12.02 -14.54
N PRO A 50 -2.43 12.70 -14.53
CA PRO A 50 -1.66 12.91 -13.31
C PRO A 50 -2.52 13.55 -12.20
N ARG A 51 -2.26 13.17 -10.95
CA ARG A 51 -2.94 13.74 -9.78
C ARG A 51 -2.49 15.17 -9.54
N ALA A 52 -3.34 15.98 -8.94
CA ALA A 52 -3.00 17.33 -8.54
C ALA A 52 -1.94 17.33 -7.41
N LYS A 53 -1.09 18.37 -7.36
CA LYS A 53 0.04 18.44 -6.42
C LYS A 53 -0.43 18.37 -4.96
N ASP A 54 -1.52 19.03 -4.61
CA ASP A 54 -2.12 19.02 -3.27
C ASP A 54 -2.57 17.61 -2.85
N GLU A 55 -3.18 16.87 -3.76
CA GLU A 55 -3.58 15.48 -3.54
C GLU A 55 -2.34 14.57 -3.34
N ILE A 56 -1.29 14.77 -4.14
CA ILE A 56 -0.03 14.04 -4.00
C ILE A 56 0.60 14.31 -2.64
N LEU A 57 0.71 15.58 -2.24
CA LEU A 57 1.31 15.97 -0.95
C LEU A 57 0.53 15.40 0.24
N ARG A 58 -0.80 15.43 0.19
CA ARG A 58 -1.66 14.85 1.25
C ARG A 58 -1.41 13.35 1.40
N HIS A 59 -1.40 12.61 0.28
CA HIS A 59 -1.16 11.16 0.31
C HIS A 59 0.30 10.80 0.66
N ALA A 60 1.26 11.60 0.21
CA ALA A 60 2.67 11.39 0.53
C ALA A 60 2.94 11.57 2.02
N LYS A 61 2.35 12.59 2.65
CA LYS A 61 2.48 12.82 4.08
C LYS A 61 1.92 11.66 4.92
N ASP A 62 0.70 11.22 4.61
CA ASP A 62 0.07 10.06 5.27
C ASP A 62 0.93 8.79 5.14
N PHE A 63 1.45 8.52 3.93
CA PHE A 63 2.35 7.39 3.71
C PHE A 63 3.65 7.50 4.53
N LEU A 64 4.29 8.68 4.59
CA LEU A 64 5.51 8.89 5.36
C LEU A 64 5.27 8.73 6.86
N GLU A 65 4.15 9.24 7.39
CA GLU A 65 3.76 9.06 8.79
C GLU A 65 3.62 7.56 9.13
N GLN A 66 2.97 6.78 8.26
CA GLN A 66 2.86 5.33 8.41
C GLN A 66 4.23 4.63 8.34
N TYR A 67 5.06 5.00 7.36
CA TYR A 67 6.40 4.43 7.18
C TYR A 67 7.28 4.68 8.41
N PHE A 68 7.46 5.94 8.81
CA PHE A 68 8.31 6.29 9.96
C PHE A 68 7.75 5.76 11.29
N GLY A 69 6.42 5.73 11.45
CA GLY A 69 5.77 5.08 12.58
C GLY A 69 6.07 3.58 12.69
N SER A 70 6.25 2.88 11.56
CA SER A 70 6.57 1.45 11.54
C SER A 70 8.02 1.13 11.89
N VAL A 71 8.96 2.06 11.61
CA VAL A 71 10.41 1.84 11.76
C VAL A 71 10.89 2.08 13.20
N ARG A 72 9.98 2.36 14.16
CA ARG A 72 10.28 2.72 15.56
C ARG A 72 11.27 3.90 15.70
N ARG A 73 11.47 4.68 14.64
CA ARG A 73 12.11 5.99 14.69
C ARG A 73 10.98 6.98 14.97
N SER A 74 10.65 7.15 16.25
CA SER A 74 9.71 8.17 16.71
C SER A 74 10.04 9.51 16.06
N ILE A 75 9.06 10.16 15.42
CA ILE A 75 9.07 11.51 14.79
C ILE A 75 10.45 12.17 14.96
N SER A 76 11.39 11.67 14.16
CA SER A 76 12.80 12.02 14.26
C SER A 76 13.07 12.98 13.14
N THR A 77 14.01 13.91 13.33
CA THR A 77 14.51 14.89 12.34
C THR A 77 14.60 14.36 10.90
N SER A 78 14.81 13.05 10.73
CA SER A 78 14.74 12.35 9.44
C SER A 78 13.39 12.42 8.72
N MET A 79 12.25 12.37 9.41
CA MET A 79 10.93 12.47 8.81
C MET A 79 10.69 13.88 8.30
N GLU A 80 10.99 14.91 9.10
CA GLU A 80 10.85 16.31 8.68
C GLU A 80 11.76 16.61 7.49
N THR A 81 12.99 16.10 7.52
CA THR A 81 13.94 16.23 6.40
C THR A 81 13.41 15.54 5.14
N ARG A 82 12.91 14.31 5.26
CA ARG A 82 12.34 13.57 4.12
C ARG A 82 11.08 14.24 3.59
N TRP A 83 10.25 14.77 4.48
CA TRP A 83 9.04 15.50 4.11
C TRP A 83 9.36 16.77 3.31
N ALA A 84 10.33 17.57 3.77
CA ALA A 84 10.77 18.76 3.04
C ALA A 84 11.33 18.42 1.65
N GLN A 85 12.06 17.30 1.51
CA GLN A 85 12.53 16.81 0.21
C GLN A 85 11.37 16.46 -0.72
N VAL A 86 10.38 15.70 -0.24
CA VAL A 86 9.20 15.34 -1.02
C VAL A 86 8.40 16.57 -1.44
N GLN A 87 8.22 17.55 -0.55
CA GLN A 87 7.56 18.81 -0.89
C GLN A 87 8.28 19.54 -2.03
N SER A 88 9.61 19.65 -1.95
CA SER A 88 10.43 20.27 -2.99
C SER A 88 10.35 19.53 -4.33
N GLU A 89 10.42 18.20 -4.30
CA GLU A 89 10.34 17.36 -5.50
C GLU A 89 8.98 17.48 -6.20
N VAL A 90 7.88 17.46 -5.44
CA VAL A 90 6.52 17.64 -5.98
C VAL A 90 6.32 19.03 -6.54
N GLU A 91 6.87 20.07 -5.90
CA GLU A 91 6.74 21.43 -6.42
C GLU A 91 7.50 21.59 -7.74
N THR A 92 8.71 21.05 -7.82
CA THR A 92 9.60 21.21 -8.98
C THR A 92 9.26 20.29 -10.15
N THR A 93 8.89 19.03 -9.89
CA THR A 93 8.71 18.00 -10.93
C THR A 93 7.24 17.59 -11.13
N GLY A 94 6.35 17.99 -10.21
CA GLY A 94 4.96 17.54 -10.19
C GLY A 94 4.73 16.17 -9.54
N THR A 95 5.79 15.46 -9.13
CA THR A 95 5.70 14.15 -8.46
C THR A 95 6.89 13.96 -7.50
N TYR A 96 7.02 12.79 -6.88
CA TYR A 96 8.21 12.41 -6.12
C TYR A 96 8.55 10.94 -6.29
N GLN A 97 9.81 10.58 -6.00
CA GLN A 97 10.27 9.21 -6.02
C GLN A 97 10.44 8.64 -4.61
N LEU A 98 9.95 7.41 -4.43
CA LEU A 98 10.17 6.64 -3.21
C LEU A 98 11.62 6.19 -3.10
N THR A 99 12.15 6.14 -1.88
CA THR A 99 13.37 5.37 -1.62
C THR A 99 13.10 3.88 -1.76
N GLU A 100 14.16 3.07 -1.91
CA GLU A 100 14.01 1.60 -1.98
C GLU A 100 13.29 1.04 -0.73
N THR A 101 13.63 1.53 0.45
CA THR A 101 13.02 1.08 1.71
C THR A 101 11.56 1.49 1.82
N GLU A 102 11.20 2.69 1.36
CA GLU A 102 9.81 3.13 1.25
C GLU A 102 9.03 2.26 0.25
N LEU A 103 9.63 1.95 -0.91
CA LEU A 103 9.01 1.10 -1.92
C LEU A 103 8.72 -0.31 -1.38
N VAL A 104 9.70 -0.92 -0.70
CA VAL A 104 9.55 -2.25 -0.07
C VAL A 104 8.45 -2.22 0.99
N TYR A 105 8.43 -1.19 1.83
CA TYR A 105 7.39 -1.01 2.83
C TYR A 105 6.00 -0.89 2.19
N GLY A 106 5.86 -0.02 1.18
CA GLY A 106 4.61 0.21 0.48
C GLY A 106 4.06 -1.05 -0.19
N ALA A 107 4.92 -1.84 -0.85
CA ALA A 107 4.53 -3.11 -1.47
C ALA A 107 4.00 -4.12 -0.44
N LYS A 108 4.71 -4.30 0.67
CA LYS A 108 4.29 -5.19 1.77
C LYS A 108 3.00 -4.73 2.44
N LEU A 109 2.88 -3.41 2.68
CA LEU A 109 1.69 -2.83 3.28
C LEU A 109 0.47 -2.96 2.37
N ALA A 110 0.63 -2.77 1.06
CA ALA A 110 -0.44 -2.97 0.08
C ALA A 110 -0.97 -4.41 0.11
N TRP A 111 -0.09 -5.42 0.19
CA TRP A 111 -0.52 -6.81 0.37
C TRP A 111 -1.23 -7.03 1.71
N ARG A 112 -0.69 -6.50 2.82
CA ARG A 112 -1.32 -6.56 4.15
C ARG A 112 -2.72 -5.93 4.14
N ASN A 113 -2.95 -4.90 3.35
CA ASN A 113 -4.23 -4.17 3.29
C ASN A 113 -5.17 -4.72 2.20
N SER A 114 -4.78 -5.76 1.46
CA SER A 114 -5.63 -6.38 0.44
C SER A 114 -6.73 -7.24 1.06
N ALA A 115 -7.89 -6.64 1.35
CA ALA A 115 -9.01 -7.28 2.06
C ALA A 115 -9.50 -8.62 1.47
N ARG A 116 -9.30 -8.83 0.16
CA ARG A 116 -9.70 -10.07 -0.55
C ARG A 116 -8.65 -11.19 -0.53
N CYS A 117 -7.45 -10.96 0.01
CA CYS A 117 -6.38 -11.96 0.08
C CYS A 117 -6.44 -12.80 1.36
N ILE A 118 -6.68 -14.11 1.26
CA ILE A 118 -6.63 -15.02 2.44
C ILE A 118 -5.18 -15.26 2.92
N GLY A 119 -4.20 -15.21 2.02
CA GLY A 119 -2.78 -15.50 2.30
C GLY A 119 -1.99 -14.40 3.01
N ARG A 120 -2.66 -13.38 3.57
CA ARG A 120 -2.01 -12.21 4.17
C ARG A 120 -1.12 -12.52 5.36
N ILE A 121 -1.18 -13.70 5.97
CA ILE A 121 -0.26 -14.06 7.07
C ILE A 121 1.21 -13.98 6.65
N GLN A 122 1.52 -14.12 5.36
CA GLN A 122 2.88 -14.04 4.80
C GLN A 122 3.31 -12.63 4.37
N TRP A 123 2.48 -11.60 4.59
CA TRP A 123 2.66 -10.26 4.00
C TRP A 123 4.06 -9.63 4.18
N SER A 124 4.74 -9.94 5.28
CA SER A 124 6.08 -9.41 5.58
C SER A 124 7.21 -10.13 4.82
N LYS A 125 6.96 -11.34 4.32
CA LYS A 125 7.86 -12.19 3.53
C LYS A 125 7.58 -12.03 2.02
N LEU A 126 7.77 -10.82 1.53
CA LEU A 126 7.66 -10.48 0.11
C LEU A 126 9.03 -10.03 -0.39
N GLN A 127 9.52 -10.67 -1.46
CA GLN A 127 10.65 -10.16 -2.23
C GLN A 127 10.18 -9.07 -3.18
N VAL A 128 10.85 -7.92 -3.15
CA VAL A 128 10.58 -6.81 -4.09
C VAL A 128 11.73 -6.74 -5.07
N PHE A 129 11.40 -6.67 -6.36
CA PHE A 129 12.33 -6.39 -7.45
C PHE A 129 12.10 -4.95 -7.91
N ASP A 130 13.06 -4.06 -7.66
CA ASP A 130 12.98 -2.69 -8.14
C ASP A 130 13.41 -2.62 -9.61
N CYS A 131 12.43 -2.38 -10.50
CA CYS A 131 12.64 -2.26 -11.94
C CYS A 131 12.20 -0.89 -12.47
N ARG A 132 12.18 0.15 -11.61
CA ARG A 132 11.72 1.50 -12.00
C ARG A 132 12.56 2.17 -13.09
N SER A 133 13.79 1.71 -13.29
CA SER A 133 14.70 2.20 -14.34
C SER A 133 14.55 1.49 -15.68
N VAL A 134 13.71 0.45 -15.79
CA VAL A 134 13.50 -0.29 -17.04
C VAL A 134 12.69 0.56 -18.03
N THR A 135 13.24 0.79 -19.21
CA THR A 135 12.63 1.65 -20.25
C THR A 135 12.33 0.92 -21.57
N THR A 136 12.71 -0.36 -21.68
CA THR A 136 12.53 -1.15 -22.90
C THR A 136 11.66 -2.39 -22.65
N THR A 137 10.94 -2.82 -23.67
CA THR A 137 10.11 -4.04 -23.61
C THR A 137 10.97 -5.29 -23.36
N THR A 138 12.18 -5.34 -23.94
CA THR A 138 13.15 -6.42 -23.67
C THR A 138 13.58 -6.42 -22.21
N GLY A 139 13.89 -5.27 -21.62
CA GLY A 139 14.23 -5.17 -20.20
C GLY A 139 13.07 -5.60 -19.29
N MET A 140 11.82 -5.30 -19.68
CA MET A 140 10.64 -5.80 -18.96
C MET A 140 10.53 -7.32 -19.04
N PHE A 141 10.72 -7.90 -20.24
CA PHE A 141 10.72 -9.34 -20.44
C PHE A 141 11.76 -10.05 -19.56
N GLU A 142 12.99 -9.53 -19.52
CA GLU A 142 14.07 -10.05 -18.69
C GLU A 142 13.74 -9.97 -17.20
N ALA A 143 13.23 -8.82 -16.74
CA ALA A 143 12.79 -8.64 -15.35
C ALA A 143 11.70 -9.66 -14.96
N ILE A 144 10.71 -9.88 -15.83
CA ILE A 144 9.65 -10.86 -15.61
C ILE A 144 10.21 -12.29 -15.59
N CYS A 145 11.11 -12.65 -16.51
CA CYS A 145 11.75 -13.96 -16.51
C CYS A 145 12.53 -14.23 -15.22
N ASN A 146 13.28 -13.23 -14.74
CA ASN A 146 14.00 -13.28 -13.48
C ASN A 146 13.05 -13.47 -12.29
N HIS A 147 11.93 -12.74 -12.29
CA HIS A 147 10.88 -12.87 -11.29
C HIS A 147 10.27 -14.29 -11.30
N ILE A 148 9.84 -14.82 -12.45
CA ILE A 148 9.27 -16.18 -12.57
C ILE A 148 10.26 -17.23 -12.06
N LYS A 149 11.54 -17.12 -12.47
CA LYS A 149 12.59 -18.04 -12.02
C LYS A 149 12.78 -17.99 -10.50
N TYR A 150 12.80 -16.78 -9.93
CA TYR A 150 12.90 -16.59 -8.48
C TYR A 150 11.69 -17.17 -7.75
N SER A 151 10.47 -16.82 -8.15
CA SER A 151 9.24 -17.19 -7.43
C SER A 151 8.90 -18.67 -7.59
N THR A 152 9.24 -19.28 -8.73
CA THR A 152 9.04 -20.72 -8.95
C THR A 152 9.98 -21.57 -8.10
N ASN A 153 11.25 -21.16 -7.98
CA ASN A 153 12.24 -21.77 -7.07
C ASN A 153 12.22 -23.32 -7.04
N ARG A 154 12.16 -23.97 -8.21
CA ARG A 154 12.10 -25.44 -8.34
C ARG A 154 10.97 -26.09 -7.52
N GLY A 155 9.83 -25.41 -7.38
CA GLY A 155 8.65 -25.87 -6.65
C GLY A 155 8.53 -25.33 -5.21
N ASN A 156 9.59 -24.76 -4.63
CA ASN A 156 9.53 -24.13 -3.31
C ASN A 156 9.14 -22.65 -3.41
N ILE A 157 7.86 -22.41 -3.71
CA ILE A 157 7.32 -21.11 -4.14
C ILE A 157 7.68 -19.99 -3.17
N ARG A 158 8.10 -18.84 -3.73
CA ARG A 158 8.40 -17.61 -2.99
C ARG A 158 7.50 -16.48 -3.45
N SER A 159 7.06 -15.68 -2.48
CA SER A 159 6.37 -14.41 -2.72
C SER A 159 7.38 -13.28 -2.89
#